data_AF-A0A971T096-F1
#
_entry.id   AF-A0A971T096-F1
#
_cell.length_a   1.000
_cell.length_b   1.000
_cell.length_c   1.000
_cell.angle_alpha   90.00
_cell.angle_beta   90.00
_cell.angle_gamma   90.00
#
_symmetry.space_group_name_H-M   'P 1'
#
loop_
_entity.id
_entity.type
_entity.pdbx_description
1 polymer ?
#
loop_
_entity_poly.entity_id
_entity_poly.type
_entity_poly.pdbx_seq_one_letter_code
_entity_poly.pdbx_strand_id
1 'polypeptide(L)'
;MKTTILPKTPLGKRSVYLLIIFIVLAITGSVISSVQGNTIEYPNPINSPLLGTTIYLTFIMAAIAFITGLRAFFKSKERAILLYIVFIICGWFSIAGSMLFIVGFFQYIGLGSK
;
A
#
# COMPACT_ATOMS: atom_id res chain seq x y z
N MET A 1 -21.61 16.07 -13.82
CA MET A 1 -20.13 16.12 -13.67
C MET A 1 -19.52 15.24 -14.74
N LYS A 2 -18.65 15.79 -15.60
CA LYS A 2 -17.97 15.01 -16.65
C LYS A 2 -16.90 14.15 -15.96
N THR A 3 -16.98 12.82 -16.09
CA THR A 3 -15.92 11.92 -15.65
C THR A 3 -14.66 12.24 -16.47
N THR A 4 -13.53 12.31 -15.78
CA THR A 4 -12.23 12.57 -16.41
C THR A 4 -11.30 11.43 -16.08
N ILE A 5 -10.34 11.14 -16.95
CA ILE A 5 -9.39 10.04 -16.71
C ILE A 5 -8.42 10.45 -15.59
N LEU A 6 -7.79 11.61 -15.73
CA LEU A 6 -6.81 12.17 -14.81
C LEU A 6 -7.43 13.12 -13.77
N PRO A 7 -6.99 13.07 -12.51
CA PRO A 7 -7.38 14.05 -11.51
C PRO A 7 -6.81 15.43 -11.84
N LYS A 8 -7.65 16.44 -11.67
CA LYS A 8 -7.36 17.86 -11.81
C LYS A 8 -6.95 18.48 -10.47
N THR A 9 -7.51 18.02 -9.35
CA THR A 9 -7.21 18.59 -8.03
C THR A 9 -5.81 18.19 -7.55
N PRO A 10 -5.14 19.01 -6.72
CA PRO A 10 -3.82 18.69 -6.19
C PRO A 10 -3.84 17.42 -5.33
N LEU A 11 -4.91 17.17 -4.57
CA LEU A 11 -5.05 15.96 -3.76
C LEU A 11 -5.20 14.72 -4.64
N GLY A 12 -6.01 14.81 -5.71
CA GLY A 12 -6.18 13.69 -6.62
C GLY A 12 -4.88 13.35 -7.36
N LYS A 13 -4.14 14.36 -7.83
CA LYS A 13 -2.81 14.16 -8.43
C LYS A 13 -1.84 13.49 -7.47
N ARG A 14 -1.75 13.97 -6.22
CA ARG A 14 -0.89 13.38 -5.19
C ARG A 14 -1.24 11.91 -4.92
N SER A 15 -2.53 11.58 -4.86
CA SER A 15 -2.98 10.20 -4.69
C SER A 15 -2.50 9.28 -5.83
N VAL A 16 -2.53 9.75 -7.08
CA VAL A 16 -2.00 9.00 -8.23
C VAL A 16 -0.47 8.88 -8.19
N TYR A 17 0.25 9.93 -7.80
CA TYR A 17 1.71 9.83 -7.60
C TYR A 17 2.06 8.78 -6.53
N LEU A 18 1.31 8.74 -5.43
CA LEU A 18 1.50 7.75 -4.37
C LEU A 18 1.19 6.33 -4.85
N LEU A 19 0.19 6.13 -5.73
CA LEU A 19 -0.06 4.85 -6.39
C LEU A 19 1.14 4.42 -7.24
N ILE A 20 1.75 5.33 -8.00
CA ILE A 20 2.94 5.02 -8.81
C ILE A 20 4.10 4.59 -7.90
N ILE A 21 4.33 5.31 -6.79
CA ILE A 21 5.36 4.95 -5.81
C ILE A 21 5.07 3.57 -5.19
N PHE A 22 3.82 3.28 -4.85
CA PHE A 22 3.40 1.96 -4.38
C PHE A 22 3.75 0.85 -5.39
N ILE A 23 3.48 1.05 -6.69
CA ILE A 23 3.82 0.08 -7.74
C ILE A 23 5.34 -0.13 -7.81
N VAL A 24 6.12 0.95 -7.77
CA VAL A 24 7.60 0.88 -7.79
C VAL A 24 8.13 0.12 -6.58
N LEU A 25 7.57 0.36 -5.38
CA LEU A 25 7.96 -0.36 -4.18
C LEU A 25 7.59 -1.84 -4.24
N ALA A 26 6.42 -2.18 -4.78
CA ALA A 26 6.01 -3.57 -4.97
C ALA A 26 6.97 -4.31 -5.91
N ILE A 27 7.31 -3.71 -7.06
CA ILE A 27 8.28 -4.26 -8.01
C ILE A 27 9.66 -4.40 -7.33
N THR A 28 10.10 -3.37 -6.60
CA THR A 28 11.37 -3.41 -5.86
C THR A 28 11.38 -4.56 -4.85
N GLY A 29 10.29 -4.77 -4.11
CA GLY A 29 10.15 -5.90 -3.18
C GLY A 29 10.26 -7.25 -3.89
N SER A 30 9.62 -7.40 -5.05
CA SER A 30 9.73 -8.62 -5.86
C SER A 30 11.17 -8.88 -6.34
N VAL A 31 11.87 -7.84 -6.78
CA VAL A 31 13.28 -7.94 -7.22
C VAL A 31 14.20 -8.29 -6.04
N ILE A 32 14.03 -7.66 -4.88
CA ILE A 32 14.82 -8.00 -3.68
C ILE A 32 14.60 -9.47 -3.31
N SER A 33 13.33 -9.92 -3.29
CA SER A 33 12.98 -11.31 -2.96
C SER A 33 13.65 -12.31 -3.90
N SER A 34 13.63 -12.05 -5.21
CA SER A 34 14.21 -12.95 -6.21
C SER A 34 15.74 -13.02 -6.12
N VAL A 35 16.42 -11.88 -5.91
CA VAL A 35 17.88 -11.82 -5.77
C VAL A 35 18.35 -12.48 -4.47
N GLN A 36 17.59 -12.34 -3.38
CA GLN A 36 17.93 -12.96 -2.10
C GLN A 36 17.62 -14.45 -2.04
N GLY A 37 16.93 -15.01 -3.04
CA GLY A 37 16.48 -16.40 -3.00
C GLY A 37 15.60 -16.68 -1.79
N ASN A 38 14.80 -15.70 -1.39
CA ASN A 38 14.13 -15.73 -0.10
C ASN A 38 13.08 -16.86 -0.04
N THR A 39 13.26 -17.79 0.90
CA THR A 39 12.33 -18.89 1.17
C THR A 39 11.39 -18.59 2.34
N ILE A 40 11.57 -17.44 2.99
CA ILE A 40 10.75 -17.04 4.14
C ILE A 40 9.35 -16.69 3.64
N GLU A 41 8.37 -17.49 4.07
CA GLU A 41 6.95 -17.33 3.77
C GLU A 41 6.43 -15.94 4.22
N TYR A 42 7.06 -15.35 5.24
CA TYR A 42 6.68 -14.06 5.79
C TYR A 42 7.88 -13.16 6.15
N PRO A 43 8.39 -12.33 5.22
CA PRO A 43 9.54 -11.46 5.49
C PRO A 43 9.15 -10.33 6.44
N ASN A 44 9.65 -10.38 7.67
CA ASN A 44 9.57 -9.27 8.61
C ASN A 44 10.90 -8.47 8.61
N PRO A 45 10.88 -7.18 9.03
CA PRO A 45 12.10 -6.37 9.08
C PRO A 45 13.20 -6.91 10.03
N ILE A 46 12.88 -7.86 10.90
CA ILE A 46 13.81 -8.45 11.87
C ILE A 46 14.66 -9.54 11.18
N ASN A 47 14.00 -10.43 10.44
CA ASN A 47 14.61 -11.60 9.79
C ASN A 47 15.14 -11.26 8.39
N SER A 48 14.60 -10.21 7.76
CA SER A 48 15.06 -9.73 6.45
C SER A 48 14.92 -8.21 6.40
N PRO A 49 15.90 -7.46 6.96
CA PRO A 49 15.80 -6.01 7.11
C PRO A 49 15.45 -5.27 5.82
N LEU A 50 16.13 -5.60 4.70
CA LEU A 50 15.88 -4.93 3.43
C LEU A 50 14.50 -5.27 2.84
N LEU A 51 14.18 -6.56 2.72
CA LEU A 51 12.92 -7.03 2.11
C LEU A 51 11.71 -6.67 2.98
N GLY A 52 11.78 -6.97 4.28
CA GLY A 52 10.72 -6.68 5.25
C GLY A 52 10.42 -5.18 5.33
N THR A 53 11.45 -4.32 5.39
CA THR A 53 11.24 -2.86 5.40
C THR A 53 10.59 -2.39 4.09
N THR A 54 11.02 -2.92 2.95
CA THR A 54 10.44 -2.57 1.64
C THR A 54 8.96 -2.97 1.55
N ILE A 55 8.60 -4.16 2.01
CA ILE A 55 7.21 -4.63 2.06
C ILE A 55 6.36 -3.74 2.99
N TYR A 56 6.88 -3.39 4.16
CA TYR A 56 6.16 -2.55 5.12
C TYR A 56 5.91 -1.14 4.56
N LEU A 57 6.93 -0.54 3.93
CA LEU A 57 6.80 0.74 3.24
C LEU A 57 5.79 0.68 2.09
N THR A 58 5.72 -0.44 1.37
CA THR A 58 4.74 -0.66 0.31
C THR A 58 3.31 -0.56 0.87
N PHE A 59 3.00 -1.26 1.96
CA PHE A 59 1.67 -1.21 2.57
C PHE A 59 1.33 0.16 3.16
N ILE A 60 2.30 0.83 3.80
CA ILE A 60 2.12 2.19 4.30
C ILE A 60 1.80 3.15 3.14
N MET A 61 2.51 3.02 2.02
CA MET A 61 2.28 3.85 0.84
C MET A 61 0.87 3.62 0.27
N ALA A 62 0.40 2.37 0.21
CA ALA A 62 -0.97 2.04 -0.18
C ALA A 62 -2.00 2.73 0.74
N ALA A 63 -1.81 2.67 2.05
CA ALA A 63 -2.71 3.32 3.01
C ALA A 63 -2.75 4.84 2.82
N ILE A 64 -1.60 5.49 2.65
CA ILE A 64 -1.52 6.94 2.43
C ILE A 64 -2.16 7.33 1.08
N ALA A 65 -1.89 6.55 0.01
CA ALA A 65 -2.50 6.77 -1.30
C ALA A 65 -4.03 6.68 -1.23
N PHE A 66 -4.54 5.67 -0.52
CA PHE A 66 -5.97 5.43 -0.32
C PHE A 66 -6.63 6.57 0.47
N ILE A 67 -6.08 6.95 1.62
CA ILE A 67 -6.62 8.06 2.45
C ILE A 67 -6.59 9.39 1.66
N THR A 68 -5.50 9.65 0.92
CA THR A 68 -5.38 10.85 0.08
C THR A 68 -6.42 10.85 -1.04
N GLY A 69 -6.66 9.69 -1.66
CA GLY A 69 -7.70 9.50 -2.67
C GLY A 69 -9.10 9.74 -2.09
N LEU A 70 -9.39 9.22 -0.90
CA LEU A 70 -10.69 9.40 -0.23
C LEU A 70 -10.91 10.89 0.08
N ARG A 71 -9.87 11.58 0.56
CA ARG A 71 -9.93 13.03 0.77
C ARG A 71 -10.21 13.79 -0.53
N ALA A 72 -9.56 13.44 -1.63
CA ALA A 72 -9.83 14.07 -2.94
C ALA A 72 -11.28 13.84 -3.39
N PHE A 73 -11.80 12.63 -3.19
CA PHE A 73 -13.16 12.26 -3.59
C PHE A 73 -14.25 12.92 -2.76
N PHE A 74 -14.12 12.93 -1.42
CA PHE A 74 -15.13 13.51 -0.54
C PHE A 74 -14.99 15.03 -0.42
N LYS A 75 -13.77 15.55 -0.20
CA LYS A 75 -13.55 16.97 0.07
C LYS A 75 -13.50 17.81 -1.20
N SER A 76 -12.82 17.33 -2.23
CA SER A 76 -12.69 18.06 -3.50
C SER A 76 -13.74 17.63 -4.54
N LYS A 77 -14.66 16.72 -4.17
CA LYS A 77 -15.73 16.18 -5.02
C LYS A 77 -15.23 15.65 -6.37
N GLU A 78 -14.00 15.15 -6.41
CA GLU A 78 -13.36 14.70 -7.64
C GLU A 78 -13.81 13.30 -8.07
N ARG A 79 -14.16 13.13 -9.35
CA ARG A 79 -14.71 11.89 -9.93
C ARG A 79 -13.84 11.35 -11.07
N ALA A 80 -12.52 11.41 -10.89
CA ALA A 80 -11.57 10.91 -11.88
C ALA A 80 -11.46 9.38 -11.85
N ILE A 81 -11.36 8.73 -13.01
CA ILE A 81 -11.28 7.25 -13.12
C ILE A 81 -10.09 6.71 -12.32
N LEU A 82 -8.94 7.39 -12.39
CA LEU A 82 -7.75 7.02 -11.64
C LEU A 82 -7.96 6.96 -10.11
N LEU A 83 -8.87 7.76 -9.54
CA LEU A 83 -9.18 7.67 -8.10
C LEU A 83 -9.91 6.37 -7.76
N TYR A 84 -10.77 5.87 -8.65
CA TYR A 84 -11.41 4.57 -8.45
C TYR A 84 -10.40 3.43 -8.51
N ILE A 85 -9.41 3.52 -9.40
CA ILE A 85 -8.28 2.58 -9.45
C ILE A 85 -7.51 2.60 -8.13
N VAL A 86 -7.22 3.79 -7.59
CA VAL A 86 -6.60 3.92 -6.26
C VAL A 86 -7.44 3.25 -5.18
N PHE A 87 -8.77 3.41 -5.20
CA PHE A 87 -9.64 2.78 -4.19
C PHE A 87 -9.60 1.27 -4.24
N ILE A 88 -9.65 0.70 -5.45
CA ILE A 88 -9.63 -0.76 -5.62
C ILE A 88 -8.26 -1.30 -5.21
N ILE A 89 -7.18 -0.77 -5.78
CA ILE A 89 -5.84 -1.31 -5.56
C ILE A 89 -5.33 -0.92 -4.16
N CYS A 90 -5.13 0.36 -3.91
CA CYS A 90 -4.52 0.80 -2.65
C CYS A 90 -5.44 0.54 -1.45
N GLY A 91 -6.76 0.58 -1.62
CA GLY A 91 -7.70 0.21 -0.57
C GLY A 91 -7.57 -1.26 -0.18
N TRP A 92 -7.58 -2.17 -1.15
CA TRP A 92 -7.37 -3.61 -0.91
C TRP A 92 -6.04 -3.88 -0.19
N PHE A 93 -4.94 -3.35 -0.74
CA PHE A 93 -3.61 -3.54 -0.15
C PHE A 93 -3.46 -2.89 1.22
N SER A 94 -4.13 -1.77 1.49
CA SER A 94 -4.12 -1.15 2.81
C SER A 94 -4.82 -2.03 3.84
N ILE A 95 -5.94 -2.67 3.49
CA ILE A 95 -6.67 -3.57 4.38
C ILE A 95 -5.84 -4.84 4.62
N ALA A 96 -5.36 -5.47 3.55
CA ALA A 96 -4.50 -6.65 3.64
C ALA A 96 -3.26 -6.37 4.50
N GLY A 97 -2.54 -5.27 4.23
CA GLY A 97 -1.40 -4.84 5.03
C GLY A 97 -1.76 -4.69 6.51
N SER A 98 -2.85 -4.00 6.82
CA SER A 98 -3.31 -3.80 8.20
C SER A 98 -3.59 -5.13 8.91
N MET A 99 -4.24 -6.08 8.25
CA MET A 99 -4.49 -7.42 8.82
C MET A 99 -3.17 -8.14 9.12
N LEU A 100 -2.21 -8.05 8.22
CA LEU A 100 -0.89 -8.66 8.39
C LEU A 100 -0.12 -8.04 9.57
N PHE A 101 -0.18 -6.72 9.74
CA PHE A 101 0.37 -6.04 10.91
C PHE A 101 -0.29 -6.50 12.21
N ILE A 102 -1.61 -6.61 12.21
CA ILE A 102 -2.39 -7.05 13.38
C ILE A 102 -2.01 -8.47 13.77
N VAL A 103 -1.98 -9.40 12.81
CA VAL A 103 -1.60 -10.81 13.05
C VAL A 103 -0.16 -10.89 13.58
N GLY A 104 0.79 -10.20 12.94
CA GLY A 104 2.17 -10.16 13.40
C GLY A 104 2.33 -9.56 14.81
N PHE A 105 1.53 -8.54 15.14
CA PHE A 105 1.51 -7.95 16.48
C PHE A 105 1.02 -8.95 17.54
N PHE A 106 -0.07 -9.67 17.28
CA PHE A 106 -0.62 -10.68 18.21
C PHE A 106 0.33 -11.87 18.42
N GLN A 107 1.04 -12.28 17.38
CA GLN A 107 2.10 -13.29 17.48
C GLN A 107 3.25 -12.81 18.36
N TYR A 108 3.67 -11.55 18.21
CA TYR A 108 4.77 -10.98 18.99
C TYR A 108 4.47 -10.89 20.50
N ILE A 109 3.24 -10.53 20.89
CA ILE A 109 2.85 -10.42 22.30
C ILE A 109 2.46 -11.76 22.95
N GLY A 110 2.71 -12.89 22.28
CA GLY A 110 2.49 -14.23 22.85
C GLY A 110 1.04 -14.69 22.90
N LEU A 111 0.11 -13.94 22.29
CA LEU A 111 -1.30 -14.35 22.17
C LEU A 111 -1.53 -15.32 21.00
N GLY A 112 -0.51 -15.55 20.15
CA GLY A 112 -0.57 -16.40 18.96
C GLY A 112 -0.08 -17.84 19.13
N SER A 113 0.19 -18.32 20.36
CA SER A 113 0.58 -19.72 20.58
C SER A 113 0.09 -20.24 21.94
N LYS A 114 -1.08 -20.86 21.92
CA LYS A 114 -1.24 -22.25 22.37
C LYS A 114 -1.88 -23.03 21.24
#